data_AF-A0A1H1JME0-F1
#
_entry.id   AF-A0A1H1JME0-F1
#
_cell.length_a   1.000
_cell.length_b   1.000
_cell.length_c   1.000
_cell.angle_alpha   90.00
_cell.angle_beta   90.00
_cell.angle_gamma   90.00
#
_symmetry.space_group_name_H-M   'P 1'
#
loop_
_entity.id
_entity.type
_entity.pdbx_description
1 polymer ?
#
loop_
_entity_poly.entity_id
_entity_poly.type
_entity_poly.pdbx_seq_one_letter_code
_entity_poly.pdbx_strand_id
1 'polypeptide(L)'
;MNAILKPRTSNNAARTIQPAWVRIAHWLNALAAVLMMLSGWRIYDASPVFAGFRIPTGITLGGWLGGALQWHFAAMWLLFFNALFYLAMNVVTGRIKTKFFPLSVRSIIHDLGEALKGHLSHADPSRYNAVQKFAYLFVMLDIAVLILSGLAIWKSVQFPHLRELMGGYDFARVVHFCAMALLAGFIVVHLTMVALVPRSLLTMIRGR
;
A
#
# COMPACT_ATOMS: atom_id res chain seq x y z
N MET A 1 49.99 15.27 34.16
CA MET A 1 49.46 14.24 33.25
C MET A 1 48.26 14.85 32.51
N ASN A 2 48.49 15.45 31.35
CA ASN A 2 47.45 16.10 30.54
C ASN A 2 46.75 15.06 29.68
N ALA A 3 45.51 14.72 30.03
CA ALA A 3 44.64 13.91 29.19
C ALA A 3 44.20 14.76 27.99
N ILE A 4 44.81 14.50 26.83
CA ILE A 4 44.42 15.07 25.55
C ILE A 4 43.02 14.52 25.21
N LEU A 5 42.00 15.36 25.34
CA LEU A 5 40.65 15.07 24.88
C LEU A 5 40.67 14.95 23.35
N LYS A 6 40.56 13.71 22.87
CA LYS A 6 40.39 13.40 21.45
C LYS A 6 39.10 14.06 20.95
N PRO A 7 39.11 14.87 19.88
CA PRO A 7 37.88 15.44 19.35
C PRO A 7 36.97 14.30 18.88
N ARG A 8 35.75 14.23 19.44
CA ARG A 8 34.67 13.42 18.86
C ARG A 8 34.37 14.01 17.49
N THR A 9 34.88 13.38 16.44
CA THR A 9 34.39 13.59 15.09
C THR A 9 32.92 13.14 15.08
N SER A 10 31.99 14.07 15.29
CA SER A 10 30.59 13.84 14.97
C SER A 10 30.53 13.68 13.45
N ASN A 11 30.69 12.44 13.00
CA ASN A 11 30.48 12.07 11.61
C ASN A 11 28.99 12.30 11.33
N ASN A 12 28.63 13.52 10.93
CA ASN A 12 27.35 13.89 10.36
C ASN A 12 27.24 13.28 8.95
N ALA A 13 27.49 11.96 8.86
CA ALA A 13 27.01 11.18 7.74
C ALA A 13 25.49 11.27 7.83
N ALA A 14 24.91 12.16 7.03
CA ALA A 14 23.48 12.39 6.94
C ALA A 14 22.77 11.04 6.96
N ARG A 15 22.14 10.68 8.08
CA ARG A 15 21.52 9.36 8.26
C ARG A 15 20.50 9.21 7.14
N THR A 16 20.77 8.34 6.16
CA THR A 16 19.78 8.00 5.14
C THR A 16 18.60 7.34 5.84
N ILE A 17 17.50 8.09 5.97
CA ILE A 17 16.31 7.65 6.69
C ILE A 17 15.62 6.53 5.88
N GLN A 18 15.62 6.69 4.54
CA GLN A 18 15.03 5.73 3.60
C GLN A 18 16.07 5.28 2.55
N PRO A 19 16.49 4.00 2.56
CA PRO A 19 17.39 3.44 1.54
C PRO A 19 16.83 3.59 0.13
N ALA A 20 17.71 3.62 -0.87
CA ALA A 20 17.32 3.69 -2.27
C ALA A 20 16.35 2.57 -2.68
N TRP A 21 16.59 1.32 -2.24
CA TRP A 21 15.72 0.19 -2.57
C TRP A 21 14.29 0.33 -2.01
N VAL A 22 14.12 0.94 -0.83
CA VAL A 22 12.79 1.20 -0.25
C VAL A 22 12.03 2.23 -1.08
N ARG A 23 12.73 3.30 -1.50
CA ARG A 23 12.14 4.34 -2.34
C ARG A 23 11.75 3.78 -3.71
N ILE A 24 12.63 3.02 -4.35
CA ILE A 24 12.34 2.35 -5.63
C ILE A 24 11.12 1.45 -5.48
N ALA A 25 11.09 0.59 -4.46
CA ALA A 25 9.96 -0.29 -4.22
C ALA A 25 8.66 0.49 -4.00
N HIS A 26 8.69 1.62 -3.27
CA HIS A 26 7.53 2.47 -3.09
C HIS A 26 7.03 3.08 -4.41
N TRP A 27 7.92 3.64 -5.23
CA TRP A 27 7.54 4.24 -6.51
C TRP A 27 7.01 3.20 -7.51
N LEU A 28 7.57 1.99 -7.51
CA LEU A 28 7.03 0.87 -8.28
C LEU A 28 5.63 0.48 -7.80
N ASN A 29 5.39 0.45 -6.48
CA ASN A 29 4.05 0.22 -5.93
C ASN A 29 3.07 1.32 -6.32
N ALA A 30 3.49 2.59 -6.27
CA ALA A 30 2.65 3.73 -6.65
C ALA A 30 2.26 3.66 -8.13
N LEU A 31 3.22 3.39 -9.03
CA LEU A 31 2.97 3.18 -10.44
C LEU A 31 2.01 1.99 -10.65
N ALA A 32 2.29 0.86 -10.03
CA ALA A 32 1.47 -0.34 -10.20
C ALA A 32 0.05 -0.16 -9.66
N ALA A 33 -0.14 0.54 -8.54
CA ALA A 33 -1.46 0.87 -8.00
C ALA A 33 -2.28 1.72 -8.98
N VAL A 34 -1.66 2.72 -9.62
CA VAL A 34 -2.33 3.51 -10.66
C VAL A 34 -2.71 2.63 -11.85
N LEU A 35 -1.78 1.82 -12.38
CA LEU A 35 -2.07 0.92 -13.50
C LEU A 35 -3.19 -0.08 -13.17
N MET A 36 -3.18 -0.67 -11.97
CA MET A 36 -4.22 -1.58 -11.47
C MET A 36 -5.58 -0.89 -11.41
N MET A 37 -5.64 0.34 -10.88
CA MET A 37 -6.87 1.10 -10.73
C MET A 37 -7.46 1.49 -12.09
N LEU A 38 -6.67 2.08 -12.98
CA LEU A 38 -7.15 2.54 -14.28
C LEU A 38 -7.58 1.39 -15.20
N SER A 39 -6.89 0.26 -15.15
CA SER A 39 -7.28 -0.95 -15.88
C SER A 39 -8.47 -1.67 -15.21
N GLY A 40 -8.52 -1.70 -13.88
CA GLY A 40 -9.62 -2.27 -13.10
C GLY A 40 -10.95 -1.56 -13.37
N TRP A 41 -10.93 -0.24 -13.50
CA TRP A 41 -12.08 0.55 -13.94
C TRP A 41 -12.60 0.14 -15.32
N ARG A 42 -11.69 -0.10 -16.29
CA ARG A 42 -12.08 -0.57 -17.62
C ARG A 42 -12.68 -1.99 -17.58
N ILE A 43 -12.15 -2.87 -16.72
CA ILE A 43 -12.66 -4.23 -16.51
C ILE A 43 -14.05 -4.18 -15.89
N TYR A 44 -14.25 -3.33 -14.88
CA TYR A 44 -15.56 -3.07 -14.28
C TYR A 44 -16.57 -2.60 -15.32
N ASP A 45 -16.23 -1.61 -16.15
CA ASP A 45 -17.16 -1.07 -17.15
C ASP A 45 -17.58 -2.08 -18.23
N ALA A 46 -16.81 -3.14 -18.45
CA ALA A 46 -17.17 -4.20 -19.39
C ALA A 46 -18.34 -5.06 -18.90
N SER A 47 -18.54 -5.15 -17.59
CA SER A 47 -19.71 -5.73 -16.95
C SER A 47 -19.93 -5.01 -15.62
N PRO A 48 -20.66 -3.89 -15.61
CA PRO A 48 -20.82 -3.09 -14.39
C PRO A 48 -21.63 -3.86 -13.35
N VAL A 49 -21.12 -3.94 -12.11
CA VAL A 49 -21.91 -4.47 -10.98
C VAL A 49 -22.91 -3.44 -10.46
N PHE A 50 -22.69 -2.14 -10.70
CA PHE A 50 -23.64 -1.07 -10.43
C PHE A 50 -24.12 -0.44 -11.74
N ALA A 51 -25.32 -0.83 -12.20
CA ALA A 51 -25.82 -0.53 -13.54
C ALA A 51 -25.86 0.97 -13.93
N GLY A 52 -25.95 1.87 -12.95
CA GLY A 52 -25.95 3.33 -13.16
C GLY A 52 -24.60 4.02 -13.06
N PHE A 53 -23.53 3.28 -12.73
CA PHE A 53 -22.21 3.85 -12.52
C PHE A 53 -21.24 3.33 -13.57
N ARG A 54 -20.72 4.23 -14.41
CA ARG A 54 -19.69 3.95 -15.42
C ARG A 54 -18.59 4.98 -15.33
N ILE A 55 -17.37 4.54 -15.62
CA ILE A 55 -16.18 5.38 -15.51
C ILE A 55 -15.86 5.93 -16.91
N PRO A 56 -15.56 7.24 -17.05
CA PRO A 56 -15.24 7.81 -18.36
C PRO A 56 -14.05 7.11 -19.00
N THR A 57 -14.22 6.64 -20.25
CA THR A 57 -13.19 5.85 -20.95
C THR A 57 -11.85 6.59 -21.08
N GLY A 58 -11.87 7.93 -21.16
CA GLY A 58 -10.68 8.78 -21.27
C GLY A 58 -9.74 8.75 -20.06
N ILE A 59 -10.20 8.27 -18.89
CA ILE A 59 -9.35 8.09 -17.70
C ILE A 59 -8.97 6.62 -17.45
N THR A 60 -9.59 5.69 -18.17
CA THR A 60 -9.32 4.25 -18.01
C THR A 60 -8.15 3.77 -18.87
N LEU A 61 -7.57 2.62 -18.53
CA LEU A 61 -6.41 2.05 -19.23
C LEU A 61 -6.78 0.77 -20.01
N GLY A 62 -6.21 0.61 -21.19
CA GLY A 62 -6.29 -0.63 -22.00
C GLY A 62 -7.24 -0.57 -23.20
N GLY A 63 -8.04 0.48 -23.34
CA GLY A 63 -8.91 0.74 -24.50
C GLY A 63 -10.13 -0.19 -24.61
N TRP A 64 -9.92 -1.50 -24.57
CA TRP A 64 -10.92 -2.57 -24.62
C TRP A 64 -10.67 -3.59 -23.49
N LEU A 65 -11.56 -4.58 -23.35
CA LEU A 65 -11.52 -5.53 -22.22
C LEU A 65 -10.21 -6.32 -22.14
N GLY A 66 -9.75 -6.92 -23.23
CA GLY A 66 -8.52 -7.71 -23.21
C GLY A 66 -7.27 -6.86 -22.99
N GLY A 67 -7.21 -5.65 -23.55
CA GLY A 67 -6.12 -4.71 -23.27
C GLY A 67 -6.10 -4.28 -21.80
N ALA A 68 -7.27 -4.04 -21.20
CA ALA A 68 -7.38 -3.76 -19.77
C ALA A 68 -6.89 -4.94 -18.92
N LEU A 69 -7.31 -6.16 -19.25
CA LEU A 69 -6.84 -7.37 -18.56
C LEU A 69 -5.32 -7.54 -18.65
N GLN A 70 -4.71 -7.29 -19.81
CA GLN A 70 -3.25 -7.35 -19.98
C GLN A 70 -2.54 -6.37 -19.06
N TRP A 71 -2.97 -5.11 -19.03
CA TRP A 71 -2.39 -4.09 -18.14
C TRP A 71 -2.60 -4.43 -16.66
N HIS A 72 -3.78 -4.94 -16.31
CA HIS A 72 -4.11 -5.31 -14.94
C HIS A 72 -3.21 -6.45 -14.45
N PHE A 73 -3.07 -7.52 -15.24
CA PHE A 73 -2.19 -8.62 -14.87
C PHE A 73 -0.70 -8.24 -14.89
N ALA A 74 -0.27 -7.38 -15.81
CA ALA A 74 1.10 -6.87 -15.82
C ALA A 74 1.41 -6.09 -14.52
N ALA A 75 0.51 -5.20 -14.10
CA ALA A 75 0.66 -4.45 -12.86
C ALA A 75 0.55 -5.33 -11.60
N MET A 76 -0.33 -6.34 -11.61
CA MET A 76 -0.43 -7.35 -10.56
C MET A 76 0.88 -8.10 -10.37
N TRP A 77 1.50 -8.58 -11.45
CA TRP A 77 2.79 -9.26 -11.38
C TRP A 77 3.92 -8.33 -10.92
N LEU A 78 3.91 -7.06 -11.36
CA LEU A 78 4.83 -6.05 -10.84
C LEU A 78 4.69 -5.89 -9.33
N LEU A 79 3.46 -5.77 -8.80
CA LEU A 79 3.22 -5.72 -7.35
C LEU A 79 3.72 -6.97 -6.64
N PHE A 80 3.43 -8.16 -7.19
CA PHE A 80 3.83 -9.43 -6.60
C PHE A 80 5.36 -9.56 -6.48
N PHE A 81 6.09 -9.34 -7.57
CA PHE A 81 7.54 -9.44 -7.57
C PHE A 81 8.19 -8.31 -6.76
N ASN A 82 7.63 -7.10 -6.78
CA ASN A 82 8.14 -6.00 -5.95
C ASN A 82 7.91 -6.27 -4.45
N ALA A 83 6.78 -6.87 -4.06
CA ALA A 83 6.53 -7.31 -2.69
C ALA A 83 7.50 -8.42 -2.26
N LEU A 84 7.77 -9.40 -3.13
CA LEU A 84 8.73 -10.46 -2.86
C LEU A 84 10.16 -9.90 -2.72
N PHE A 85 10.56 -9.00 -3.60
CA PHE A 85 11.83 -8.28 -3.51
C PHE A 85 11.93 -7.49 -2.21
N TYR A 86 10.88 -6.75 -1.84
CA TYR A 86 10.83 -6.00 -0.60
C TYR A 86 10.99 -6.92 0.62
N LEU A 87 10.29 -8.07 0.65
CA LEU A 87 10.42 -9.05 1.73
C LEU A 87 11.84 -9.64 1.80
N ALA A 88 12.40 -10.06 0.65
CA ALA A 88 13.75 -10.59 0.56
C ALA A 88 14.80 -9.58 1.05
N MET A 89 14.69 -8.31 0.64
CA MET A 89 15.59 -7.25 1.10
C MET A 89 15.46 -6.99 2.60
N ASN A 90 14.25 -7.09 3.17
CA ASN A 90 14.06 -6.98 4.61
C ASN A 90 14.69 -8.14 5.39
N VAL A 91 14.68 -9.37 4.84
CA VAL A 91 15.39 -10.53 5.39
C VAL A 91 16.91 -10.33 5.31
N VAL A 92 17.43 -10.05 4.11
CA VAL A 92 18.89 -9.93 3.84
C VAL A 92 19.52 -8.78 4.62
N THR A 93 18.84 -7.63 4.74
CA THR A 93 19.36 -6.47 5.48
C THR A 93 19.22 -6.61 6.99
N GLY A 94 18.67 -7.71 7.51
CA GLY A 94 18.40 -7.90 8.94
C GLY A 94 17.37 -6.91 9.51
N ARG A 95 16.69 -6.13 8.66
CA ARG A 95 15.66 -5.17 9.07
C ARG A 95 14.46 -5.84 9.69
N ILE A 96 14.18 -7.09 9.34
CA ILE A 96 13.12 -7.84 10.02
C ILE A 96 13.38 -7.93 11.52
N LYS A 97 14.62 -8.21 11.94
CA LYS A 97 14.96 -8.34 13.37
C LYS A 97 15.03 -6.99 14.08
N THR A 98 15.39 -5.91 13.40
CA THR A 98 15.56 -4.58 14.00
C THR A 98 14.31 -3.69 13.93
N LYS A 99 13.41 -3.91 12.96
CA LYS A 99 12.18 -3.12 12.76
C LYS A 99 10.88 -3.91 12.78
N PHE A 100 10.86 -5.20 12.40
CA PHE A 100 9.62 -6.00 12.38
C PHE A 100 9.41 -6.88 13.61
N PHE A 101 10.45 -7.37 14.29
CA PHE A 101 10.28 -8.09 15.56
C PHE A 101 9.54 -7.32 16.69
N PRO A 102 9.55 -5.96 16.74
CA PRO A 102 8.63 -5.24 17.64
C PRO A 102 7.18 -5.13 17.13
N LEU A 103 6.87 -5.50 15.87
CA LEU A 103 5.50 -5.59 15.34
C LEU A 103 4.90 -6.96 15.70
N SER A 104 4.60 -7.16 16.98
CA SER A 104 3.75 -8.25 17.43
C SER A 104 2.33 -8.05 16.89
N VAL A 105 1.63 -9.11 16.50
CA VAL A 105 0.17 -9.06 16.22
C VAL A 105 -0.59 -8.41 17.38
N ARG A 106 -0.08 -8.55 18.61
CA ARG A 106 -0.57 -7.86 19.81
C ARG A 106 -0.36 -6.34 19.78
N SER A 107 0.74 -5.86 19.20
CA SER A 107 0.99 -4.42 18.98
C SER A 107 0.05 -3.86 17.91
N ILE A 108 -0.28 -4.63 16.87
CA ILE A 108 -1.29 -4.22 15.87
C ILE A 108 -2.66 -4.11 16.53
N ILE A 109 -3.06 -5.09 17.35
CA ILE A 109 -4.33 -5.08 18.09
C ILE A 109 -4.36 -3.96 19.15
N HIS A 110 -3.24 -3.73 19.83
CA HIS A 110 -3.10 -2.65 20.81
C HIS A 110 -3.16 -1.27 20.14
N ASP A 111 -2.43 -1.05 19.04
CA ASP A 111 -2.50 0.19 18.27
C ASP A 111 -3.89 0.40 17.63
N LEU A 112 -4.58 -0.68 17.25
CA LEU A 112 -5.97 -0.64 16.82
C LEU A 112 -6.92 -0.23 17.97
N GLY A 113 -6.70 -0.75 19.17
CA GLY A 113 -7.44 -0.38 20.38
C GLY A 113 -7.19 1.07 20.82
N GLU A 114 -5.96 1.56 20.70
CA GLU A 114 -5.60 2.95 21.00
C GLU A 114 -6.12 3.93 19.94
N ALA A 115 -6.08 3.56 18.65
CA ALA A 115 -6.65 4.35 17.56
C ALA A 115 -8.17 4.51 17.70
N LEU A 116 -8.88 3.47 18.16
CA LEU A 116 -10.32 3.53 18.42
C LEU A 116 -10.68 4.36 19.67
N LYS A 117 -9.74 4.57 20.59
CA LYS A 117 -9.97 5.31 21.85
C LYS A 117 -9.65 6.81 21.75
N GLY A 118 -9.23 7.31 20.58
CA GLY A 118 -9.04 8.76 20.34
C GLY A 118 -7.92 9.42 21.14
N HIS A 119 -7.13 8.65 21.88
CA HIS A 119 -6.02 9.14 22.69
C HIS A 119 -4.70 8.93 21.92
N LEU A 120 -4.02 10.04 21.53
CA LEU A 120 -2.65 10.37 21.98
C LEU A 120 -1.83 11.30 21.05
N SER A 121 -1.35 12.37 21.69
CA SER A 121 -0.02 13.01 21.60
C SER A 121 0.48 13.57 20.25
N HIS A 122 0.26 14.87 20.04
CA HIS A 122 0.68 15.69 18.88
C HIS A 122 2.14 16.23 18.89
N ALA A 123 3.11 15.57 19.52
CA ALA A 123 4.39 16.23 19.83
C ALA A 123 5.64 15.78 19.07
N ASP A 124 5.59 14.86 18.09
CA ASP A 124 6.84 14.39 17.46
C ASP A 124 6.69 13.99 15.97
N PRO A 125 7.39 14.67 15.03
CA PRO A 125 7.49 14.27 13.62
C PRO A 125 8.12 12.88 13.40
N SER A 126 8.75 12.30 14.43
CA SER A 126 9.26 10.93 14.42
C SER A 126 8.20 9.86 14.74
N ARG A 127 7.01 10.27 15.21
CA ARG A 127 5.90 9.39 15.56
C ARG A 127 4.72 9.60 14.60
N TYR A 128 4.38 8.55 13.86
CA TYR A 128 3.20 8.53 12.99
C TYR A 128 1.94 8.97 13.75
N ASN A 129 1.19 9.92 13.17
CA ASN A 129 -0.07 10.42 13.71
C ASN A 129 -1.08 9.26 13.84
N ALA A 130 -1.96 9.25 14.84
CA ALA A 130 -3.03 8.25 15.00
C ALA A 130 -3.85 8.08 13.70
N VAL A 131 -4.10 9.18 12.98
CA VAL A 131 -4.74 9.16 11.66
C VAL A 131 -3.90 8.37 10.64
N GLN A 132 -2.58 8.56 10.62
CA GLN A 132 -1.68 7.81 9.73
C GLN A 132 -1.60 6.33 10.10
N LYS A 133 -1.55 6.00 11.40
CA LYS A 133 -1.56 4.61 11.88
C LYS A 133 -2.85 3.89 11.48
N PHE A 134 -4.00 4.54 11.70
CA PHE A 134 -5.28 4.01 11.26
C PHE A 134 -5.32 3.84 9.74
N ALA A 135 -4.86 4.85 8.99
CA ALA A 135 -4.79 4.78 7.53
C ALA A 135 -3.87 3.64 7.04
N TYR A 136 -2.78 3.32 7.74
CA TYR A 136 -1.94 2.17 7.43
C TYR A 136 -2.63 0.83 7.69
N LEU A 137 -3.29 0.69 8.84
CA LEU A 137 -4.02 -0.54 9.13
C LEU A 137 -5.16 -0.76 8.14
N PHE A 138 -5.90 0.32 7.86
CA PHE A 138 -6.97 0.33 6.87
C PHE A 138 -6.46 -0.12 5.50
N VAL A 139 -5.41 0.52 4.96
CA VAL A 139 -4.90 0.17 3.62
C VAL A 139 -4.31 -1.24 3.58
N MET A 140 -3.71 -1.73 4.68
CA MET A 140 -3.23 -3.11 4.75
C MET A 140 -4.37 -4.13 4.68
N LEU A 141 -5.47 -3.90 5.41
CA LEU A 141 -6.64 -4.77 5.37
C LEU A 141 -7.35 -4.68 4.01
N ASP A 142 -7.48 -3.49 3.46
CA ASP A 142 -8.12 -3.24 2.16
C ASP A 142 -7.33 -3.90 1.02
N ILE A 143 -6.00 -3.79 1.02
CA ILE A 143 -5.13 -4.52 0.07
C ILE A 143 -5.30 -6.04 0.21
N ALA A 144 -5.42 -6.57 1.44
CA ALA A 144 -5.67 -7.99 1.63
C ALA A 144 -7.02 -8.42 1.03
N VAL A 145 -8.07 -7.62 1.22
CA VAL A 145 -9.38 -7.84 0.59
C VAL A 145 -9.28 -7.77 -0.93
N LEU A 146 -8.56 -6.81 -1.50
CA LEU A 146 -8.32 -6.70 -2.95
C LEU A 146 -7.64 -7.95 -3.52
N ILE A 147 -6.59 -8.45 -2.85
CA ILE A 147 -5.88 -9.66 -3.29
C ILE A 147 -6.81 -10.88 -3.23
N LEU A 148 -7.49 -11.09 -2.10
CA LEU A 148 -8.37 -12.25 -1.92
C LEU A 148 -9.55 -12.23 -2.90
N SER A 149 -10.20 -11.08 -3.07
CA SER A 149 -11.31 -10.94 -4.00
C SER A 149 -10.85 -11.01 -5.46
N GLY A 150 -9.67 -10.46 -5.78
CA GLY A 150 -9.06 -10.59 -7.11
C GLY A 150 -8.75 -12.05 -7.46
N LEU A 151 -8.22 -12.83 -6.52
CA LEU A 151 -8.00 -14.27 -6.69
C LEU A 151 -9.32 -15.04 -6.87
N ALA A 152 -10.35 -14.71 -6.09
CA ALA A 152 -11.68 -15.32 -6.21
C ALA A 152 -12.31 -15.07 -7.59
N ILE A 153 -12.06 -13.90 -8.19
CA ILE A 153 -12.55 -13.54 -9.53
C ILE A 153 -11.69 -14.17 -10.63
N TRP A 154 -10.36 -14.07 -10.53
CA TRP A 154 -9.44 -14.54 -11.58
C TRP A 154 -9.40 -16.06 -11.70
N LYS A 155 -9.49 -16.75 -10.56
CA LYS A 155 -9.27 -18.20 -10.44
C LYS A 155 -10.41 -18.87 -9.66
N SER A 156 -11.64 -18.44 -9.97
CA SER A 156 -12.88 -18.87 -9.30
C SER A 156 -13.09 -20.39 -9.25
N VAL A 157 -12.64 -21.10 -10.28
CA VAL A 157 -12.70 -22.57 -10.37
C VAL A 157 -11.59 -23.23 -9.55
N GLN A 158 -10.38 -22.64 -9.49
CA GLN A 158 -9.28 -23.17 -8.67
C GLN A 158 -9.45 -22.87 -7.18
N PHE A 159 -10.16 -21.80 -6.82
CA PHE A 159 -10.42 -21.40 -5.43
C PHE A 159 -11.91 -21.34 -5.10
N PRO A 160 -12.65 -22.47 -5.18
CA PRO A 160 -14.10 -22.50 -4.99
C PRO A 160 -14.50 -22.08 -3.57
N HIS A 161 -13.76 -22.49 -2.54
CA HIS A 161 -14.03 -22.13 -1.15
C HIS A 161 -13.85 -20.62 -0.89
N LEU A 162 -12.88 -19.98 -1.54
CA LEU A 162 -12.68 -18.53 -1.41
C LEU A 162 -13.84 -17.76 -2.05
N ARG A 163 -14.27 -18.21 -3.24
CA ARG A 163 -15.46 -17.68 -3.91
C ARG A 163 -16.72 -17.84 -3.05
N GLU A 164 -16.90 -18.99 -2.42
CA GLU A 164 -18.07 -19.27 -1.56
C GLU A 164 -18.06 -18.45 -0.27
N LEU A 165 -16.90 -18.26 0.36
CA LEU A 165 -16.76 -17.37 1.52
C LEU A 165 -17.16 -15.93 1.18
N MET A 166 -16.94 -15.52 -0.07
CA MET A 166 -17.38 -14.23 -0.59
C MET A 166 -18.82 -14.26 -1.13
N GLY A 167 -19.63 -15.29 -0.90
CA GLY A 167 -21.02 -15.31 -1.37
C GLY A 167 -21.21 -15.52 -2.87
N GLY A 168 -20.17 -15.98 -3.59
CA GLY A 168 -20.23 -16.28 -5.02
C GLY A 168 -19.41 -15.35 -5.90
N TYR A 169 -19.39 -15.63 -7.20
CA TYR A 169 -18.56 -14.89 -8.17
C TYR A 169 -19.00 -13.43 -8.30
N ASP A 170 -20.31 -13.18 -8.42
CA ASP A 170 -20.83 -11.83 -8.60
C ASP A 170 -20.66 -10.98 -7.34
N PHE A 171 -20.86 -11.56 -6.15
CA PHE A 171 -20.61 -10.84 -4.92
C PHE A 171 -19.11 -10.57 -4.71
N ALA A 172 -18.22 -11.49 -5.09
CA ALA A 172 -16.77 -11.23 -5.08
C ALA A 172 -16.39 -10.01 -5.94
N ARG A 173 -17.06 -9.81 -7.08
CA ARG A 173 -16.87 -8.61 -7.93
C ARG A 173 -17.33 -7.34 -7.24
N VAL A 174 -18.45 -7.38 -6.51
CA VAL A 174 -18.91 -6.26 -5.69
C VAL A 174 -17.89 -5.93 -4.60
N VAL A 175 -17.43 -6.95 -3.85
CA VAL A 175 -16.40 -6.78 -2.81
C VAL A 175 -15.13 -6.17 -3.38
N HIS A 176 -14.63 -6.69 -4.51
CA HIS A 176 -13.43 -6.19 -5.16
C HIS A 176 -13.59 -4.73 -5.62
N PHE A 177 -14.74 -4.39 -6.20
CA PHE A 177 -15.02 -3.02 -6.62
C PHE A 177 -15.11 -2.05 -5.43
N CYS A 178 -15.78 -2.44 -4.35
CA CYS A 178 -15.85 -1.64 -3.14
C CYS A 178 -14.46 -1.40 -2.54
N ALA A 179 -13.62 -2.44 -2.43
CA ALA A 179 -12.25 -2.31 -1.96
C ALA A 179 -11.40 -1.43 -2.89
N MET A 180 -11.57 -1.54 -4.21
CA MET A 180 -10.91 -0.67 -5.18
C MET A 180 -11.32 0.81 -5.00
N ALA A 181 -12.61 1.08 -4.73
CA ALA A 181 -13.10 2.43 -4.48
C ALA A 181 -12.56 3.00 -3.15
N LEU A 182 -12.46 2.16 -2.11
CA LEU A 182 -11.84 2.51 -0.83
C LEU A 182 -10.36 2.84 -0.99
N LEU A 183 -9.61 2.02 -1.73
CA LEU A 183 -8.20 2.29 -2.04
C LEU A 183 -8.04 3.59 -2.83
N ALA A 184 -8.91 3.85 -3.82
CA ALA A 184 -8.91 5.10 -4.57
C ALA A 184 -9.12 6.31 -3.65
N GLY A 185 -10.08 6.25 -2.72
CA GLY A 185 -10.31 7.28 -1.72
C GLY A 185 -9.09 7.49 -0.80
N PHE A 186 -8.46 6.40 -0.35
CA PHE A 186 -7.22 6.46 0.42
C PHE A 186 -6.10 7.15 -0.37
N ILE A 187 -5.92 6.84 -1.65
CA ILE A 187 -4.89 7.46 -2.50
C ILE A 187 -5.13 8.97 -2.59
N VAL A 188 -6.37 9.42 -2.78
CA VAL A 188 -6.69 10.86 -2.81
C VAL A 188 -6.29 11.52 -1.49
N VAL A 189 -6.74 10.99 -0.36
CA VAL A 189 -6.41 11.54 0.97
C VAL A 189 -4.89 11.52 1.21
N HIS A 190 -4.22 10.43 0.84
CA HIS A 190 -2.77 10.29 0.97
C HIS A 190 -2.03 11.37 0.16
N LEU A 191 -2.40 11.57 -1.10
CA LEU A 191 -1.81 12.60 -1.95
C LEU A 191 -2.10 14.02 -1.43
N THR A 192 -3.30 14.28 -0.90
CA THR A 192 -3.62 15.55 -0.23
C THR A 192 -2.72 15.78 0.98
N MET A 193 -2.55 14.79 1.85
CA MET A 193 -1.65 14.89 3.01
C MET A 193 -0.20 15.16 2.60
N VAL A 194 0.27 14.50 1.53
CA VAL A 194 1.62 14.69 0.99
C VAL A 194 1.78 16.10 0.40
N ALA A 195 0.77 16.63 -0.29
CA ALA A 195 0.77 17.99 -0.83
C ALA A 195 0.79 19.05 0.28
N LEU A 196 0.06 18.82 1.38
CA LEU A 196 0.05 19.70 2.56
C LEU A 196 1.37 19.67 3.34
N VAL A 197 2.11 18.55 3.29
CA VAL A 197 3.39 18.37 4.00
C VAL A 197 4.51 17.97 3.03
N PRO A 198 4.99 18.91 2.18
CA PRO A 198 5.91 18.59 1.07
C PRO A 198 7.28 18.07 1.53
N ARG A 199 7.66 18.29 2.79
CA ARG A 199 8.88 17.70 3.38
C ARG A 199 8.84 16.17 3.33
N SER A 200 7.67 15.56 3.49
CA SER A 200 7.50 14.10 3.42
C SER A 200 7.80 13.54 2.03
N LEU A 201 7.38 14.25 0.97
CA LEU A 201 7.67 13.92 -0.42
C LEU A 201 9.17 14.01 -0.71
N LEU A 202 9.82 15.07 -0.23
CA LEU A 202 11.27 15.24 -0.40
C LEU A 202 12.06 14.10 0.24
N THR A 203 11.64 13.59 1.40
CA THR A 203 12.27 12.41 2.00
C THR A 203 12.10 11.16 1.13
N MET A 204 10.95 10.98 0.48
CA MET A 204 10.71 9.84 -0.43
C MET A 204 11.42 9.97 -1.77
N ILE A 205 11.76 11.20 -2.20
CA ILE A 205 12.54 11.44 -3.43
C ILE A 205 14.04 11.39 -3.14
N ARG A 206 14.53 12.02 -2.06
CA ARG A 206 15.96 12.25 -1.78
C ARG A 206 16.55 11.32 -0.72
N GLY A 207 15.72 10.65 0.08
CA GLY A 207 16.14 9.75 1.15
C GLY A 207 16.62 10.44 2.44
N ARG A 208 16.51 11.77 2.50
CA ARG A 208 16.93 12.68 3.58
C ARG A 208 16.03 13.91 3.60
#